data_AF-A0A2V6M320-F1
#
_entry.id   AF-A0A2V6M320-F1
#
_cell.length_a   1.000
_cell.length_b   1.000
_cell.length_c   1.000
_cell.angle_alpha   90.00
_cell.angle_beta   90.00
_cell.angle_gamma   90.00
#
_symmetry.space_group_name_H-M   'P 1'
#
loop_
_entity.id
_entity.type
_entity.pdbx_description
1 polymer ?
#
loop_
_entity_poly.entity_id
_entity_poly.type
_entity_poly.pdbx_seq_one_letter_code
_entity_poly.pdbx_strand_id
1 'polypeptide(L)'
;DYHPAHTLLTRIDELKKVAGWAEFTSTPGWAEDLTLNSSGPIDLAWASRDVLLALPGMTESLADRFLLLRRGPDGIDGTADDPPLRSLEDVRAALGFSAEQFKQLAGLVGLRDQVFRIVSVGKSGGATRVVQMVVRKVNNVPQLITWKEL
;
A
#
# COMPACT_ATOMS: atom_id res chain seq x y z
N ASP A 1 3.92 -7.16 -32.98
CA ASP A 1 4.41 -8.39 -32.33
C ASP A 1 4.86 -8.11 -30.91
N TYR A 2 3.94 -8.22 -29.95
CA TYR A 2 4.27 -8.16 -28.52
C TYR A 2 4.44 -9.59 -28.00
N HIS A 3 5.51 -9.84 -27.25
CA HIS A 3 5.73 -11.10 -26.55
C HIS A 3 5.80 -10.83 -25.05
N PRO A 4 5.01 -11.55 -24.23
CA PRO A 4 5.09 -11.42 -22.78
C PRO A 4 6.48 -11.87 -22.29
N ALA A 5 7.05 -11.12 -21.35
CA ALA A 5 8.41 -11.37 -20.87
C ALA A 5 8.54 -12.64 -19.99
N HIS A 6 7.41 -13.23 -19.56
CA HIS A 6 7.36 -14.41 -18.68
C HIS A 6 8.26 -14.31 -17.43
N THR A 7 8.41 -13.09 -16.90
CA THR A 7 9.20 -12.78 -15.72
C THR A 7 8.47 -11.76 -14.84
N LEU A 8 9.02 -11.46 -13.66
CA LEU A 8 8.47 -10.46 -12.76
C LEU A 8 8.47 -9.07 -13.41
N LEU A 9 7.45 -8.26 -13.11
CA LEU A 9 7.42 -6.85 -13.47
C LEU A 9 8.55 -6.12 -12.74
N THR A 10 9.30 -5.29 -13.47
CA THR A 10 10.37 -4.48 -12.87
C THR A 10 9.99 -3.01 -12.75
N ARG A 11 8.99 -2.57 -13.51
CA ARG A 11 8.42 -1.22 -13.48
C ARG A 11 6.91 -1.28 -13.59
N ILE A 12 6.21 -0.43 -12.83
CA ILE A 12 4.74 -0.36 -12.85
C ILE A 12 4.22 -0.10 -14.26
N ASP A 13 4.89 0.75 -15.03
CA ASP A 13 4.52 1.07 -16.42
C ASP A 13 4.45 -0.14 -17.37
N GLU A 14 5.06 -1.28 -17.02
CA GLU A 14 4.94 -2.51 -17.80
C GLU A 14 3.50 -3.05 -17.82
N LEU A 15 2.65 -2.67 -16.86
CA LEU A 15 1.22 -2.98 -16.86
C LEU A 15 0.48 -2.40 -18.07
N LYS A 16 0.98 -1.31 -18.68
CA LYS A 16 0.44 -0.75 -19.94
C LYS A 16 0.54 -1.72 -21.12
N LYS A 17 1.42 -2.73 -21.02
CA LYS A 17 1.62 -3.76 -22.06
C LYS A 17 0.73 -4.98 -21.86
N VAL A 18 0.00 -5.07 -20.75
CA VAL A 18 -0.91 -6.17 -20.47
C VAL A 18 -2.18 -5.97 -21.29
N ALA A 19 -2.58 -6.99 -22.03
CA ALA A 19 -3.81 -6.95 -22.82
C ALA A 19 -5.01 -6.66 -21.90
N GLY A 20 -5.87 -5.71 -22.31
CA GLY A 20 -7.05 -5.28 -21.54
C GLY A 20 -6.80 -4.17 -20.51
N TRP A 21 -5.54 -3.76 -20.26
CA TRP A 21 -5.23 -2.72 -19.28
C TRP A 21 -5.17 -1.29 -19.84
N ALA A 22 -5.38 -1.13 -21.15
CA ALA A 22 -5.24 0.16 -21.83
C ALA A 22 -6.17 1.24 -21.26
N GLU A 23 -7.42 0.89 -20.96
CA GLU A 23 -8.40 1.82 -20.39
C GLU A 23 -8.00 2.22 -18.96
N PHE A 24 -7.74 1.24 -18.08
CA PHE A 24 -7.33 1.50 -16.70
C PHE A 24 -6.07 2.37 -16.62
N THR A 25 -5.05 2.04 -17.40
CA THR A 25 -3.76 2.76 -17.40
C THR A 25 -3.80 4.11 -18.14
N SER A 26 -4.92 4.47 -18.74
CA SER A 26 -5.14 5.80 -19.33
C SER A 26 -5.56 6.85 -18.30
N THR A 27 -6.11 6.43 -17.15
CA THR A 27 -6.56 7.34 -16.09
C THR A 27 -5.35 7.99 -15.38
N PRO A 28 -5.31 9.32 -15.22
CA PRO A 28 -4.25 9.98 -14.45
C PRO A 28 -4.15 9.41 -13.02
N GLY A 29 -2.93 9.11 -12.57
CA GLY A 29 -2.70 8.59 -11.21
C GLY A 29 -2.97 7.09 -11.02
N TRP A 30 -3.31 6.33 -12.07
CA TRP A 30 -3.60 4.89 -11.99
C TRP A 30 -2.52 4.05 -11.27
N ALA A 31 -1.27 4.51 -11.29
CA ALA A 31 -0.14 3.81 -10.71
C ALA A 31 -0.01 3.99 -9.19
N GLU A 32 -0.73 4.93 -8.57
CA GLU A 32 -0.55 5.28 -7.16
C GLU A 32 -1.10 4.20 -6.21
N ASP A 33 -2.08 3.42 -6.64
CA ASP A 33 -2.65 2.30 -5.85
C ASP A 33 -1.85 0.99 -5.99
N LEU A 34 -0.76 1.00 -6.76
CA LEU A 34 0.02 -0.20 -7.09
C LEU A 34 1.49 -0.04 -6.67
N THR A 35 2.10 -1.16 -6.26
CA THR A 35 3.53 -1.22 -5.97
C THR A 35 4.14 -2.53 -6.45
N LEU A 36 5.41 -2.46 -6.87
CA LEU A 36 6.26 -3.64 -7.11
C LEU A 36 7.21 -3.92 -5.94
N ASN A 37 7.30 -2.99 -4.98
CA ASN A 37 8.21 -3.06 -3.86
C ASN A 37 7.39 -3.16 -2.57
N SER A 38 7.32 -4.36 -2.01
CA SER A 38 6.72 -4.65 -0.70
C SER A 38 7.34 -5.91 -0.10
N SER A 39 6.90 -6.27 1.09
CA SER A 39 7.16 -7.57 1.71
C SER A 39 6.22 -8.70 1.20
N GLY A 40 5.21 -8.35 0.40
CA GLY A 40 4.20 -9.27 -0.15
C GLY A 40 2.80 -8.94 0.38
N PRO A 41 2.52 -9.16 1.68
CA PRO A 41 1.22 -8.85 2.27
C PRO A 41 0.91 -7.35 2.28
N ILE A 42 -0.37 -7.00 2.17
CA ILE A 42 -0.88 -5.64 2.28
C ILE A 42 -0.79 -5.18 3.73
N ASP A 43 -0.07 -4.09 3.97
CA ASP A 43 -0.01 -3.47 5.29
C ASP A 43 -1.32 -2.75 5.62
N LEU A 44 -2.10 -3.32 6.54
CA LEU A 44 -3.40 -2.76 6.92
C LEU A 44 -3.29 -1.39 7.61
N ALA A 45 -2.14 -1.06 8.18
CA ALA A 45 -1.92 0.26 8.76
C ALA A 45 -1.94 1.37 7.69
N TRP A 46 -1.68 1.04 6.42
CA TRP A 46 -1.56 2.02 5.33
C TRP A 46 -2.45 1.75 4.12
N ALA A 47 -3.15 0.61 4.08
CA ALA A 47 -4.05 0.26 3.00
C ALA A 47 -5.13 1.35 2.78
N SER A 48 -5.36 1.72 1.51
CA SER A 48 -6.46 2.61 1.13
C SER A 48 -7.80 1.89 1.23
N ARG A 49 -8.90 2.65 1.18
CA ARG A 49 -10.26 2.06 1.18
C ARG A 49 -10.44 1.08 0.03
N ASP A 50 -9.97 1.44 -1.17
CA ASP A 50 -10.14 0.62 -2.36
C ASP A 50 -9.32 -0.67 -2.29
N VAL A 51 -8.10 -0.60 -1.73
CA VAL A 51 -7.29 -1.80 -1.44
C VAL A 51 -7.98 -2.70 -0.41
N LEU A 52 -8.61 -2.13 0.62
CA LEU A 52 -9.36 -2.92 1.61
C LEU A 52 -10.56 -3.61 0.97
N LEU A 53 -11.29 -2.93 0.07
CA LEU A 53 -12.44 -3.50 -0.63
C LEU A 53 -12.07 -4.59 -1.64
N ALA A 54 -10.84 -4.58 -2.13
CA ALA A 54 -10.32 -5.66 -2.98
C ALA A 54 -10.03 -6.95 -2.20
N LEU A 55 -10.04 -6.91 -0.86
CA LEU A 55 -9.77 -8.09 -0.03
C LEU A 55 -10.99 -9.02 0.05
N PRO A 56 -10.80 -10.36 0.00
CA PRO A 56 -11.89 -11.33 0.14
C PRO A 56 -12.73 -11.14 1.41
N GLY A 57 -14.04 -10.99 1.25
CA GLY A 57 -14.97 -10.86 2.38
C GLY A 57 -15.01 -9.48 3.03
N MET A 58 -14.25 -8.50 2.52
CA MET A 58 -14.44 -7.10 2.91
C MET A 58 -15.65 -6.49 2.22
N THR A 59 -16.50 -5.85 3.03
CA THR A 59 -17.64 -5.04 2.56
C THR A 59 -17.34 -3.56 2.78
N GLU A 60 -18.10 -2.69 2.13
CA GLU A 60 -18.03 -1.24 2.39
C GLU A 60 -18.16 -0.88 3.87
N SER A 61 -19.14 -1.46 4.54
CA SER A 61 -19.34 -1.25 5.99
C SER A 61 -18.16 -1.71 6.84
N LEU A 62 -17.49 -2.81 6.47
CA LEU A 62 -16.33 -3.30 7.18
C LEU A 62 -15.08 -2.45 6.91
N ALA A 63 -14.87 -2.03 5.66
CA ALA A 63 -13.77 -1.13 5.30
C ALA A 63 -13.92 0.23 5.99
N ASP A 64 -15.12 0.82 6.00
CA ASP A 64 -15.39 2.09 6.66
C ASP A 64 -15.22 1.99 8.17
N ARG A 65 -15.72 0.90 8.79
CA ARG A 65 -15.50 0.62 10.21
C ARG A 65 -14.02 0.44 10.54
N PHE A 66 -13.27 -0.25 9.69
CA PHE A 66 -11.83 -0.42 9.87
C PHE A 66 -11.10 0.93 9.85
N LEU A 67 -11.40 1.77 8.86
CA LEU A 67 -10.80 3.09 8.73
C LEU A 67 -11.14 3.99 9.92
N LEU A 68 -12.38 3.97 10.40
CA LEU A 68 -12.77 4.68 11.62
C LEU A 68 -11.99 4.22 12.85
N LEU A 69 -11.77 2.91 12.99
CA LEU A 69 -10.96 2.37 14.07
C LEU A 69 -9.49 2.78 13.94
N ARG A 70 -8.95 2.79 12.70
CA ARG A 70 -7.55 3.12 12.43
C ARG A 70 -7.23 4.60 12.70
N ARG A 71 -8.15 5.50 12.33
CA ARG A 71 -8.03 6.97 12.38
C ARG A 71 -8.21 7.61 13.76
N GLY A 72 -8.52 6.81 14.77
CA GLY A 72 -8.77 7.32 16.11
C GLY A 72 -9.89 8.37 16.22
N PRO A 73 -9.93 9.09 17.35
CA PRO A 73 -10.95 10.11 17.64
C PRO A 73 -11.01 11.30 16.68
N ASP A 74 -9.88 11.75 16.12
CA ASP A 74 -9.85 12.92 15.23
C ASP A 74 -10.30 12.59 13.79
N GLY A 75 -10.34 11.31 13.43
CA GLY A 75 -10.81 10.84 12.14
C GLY A 75 -9.82 11.07 10.99
N ILE A 76 -8.54 11.32 11.30
CA ILE A 76 -7.47 11.60 10.34
C ILE A 76 -6.40 10.52 10.45
N ASP A 77 -6.10 9.81 9.35
CA ASP A 77 -5.03 8.81 9.35
C ASP A 77 -3.65 9.48 9.50
N GLY A 78 -2.77 8.86 10.28
CA GLY A 78 -1.37 9.25 10.47
C GLY A 78 -1.15 10.27 11.59
N THR A 79 -2.12 10.45 12.50
CA THR A 79 -2.05 11.39 13.62
C THR A 79 -1.60 10.70 14.92
N ALA A 80 -1.39 11.49 15.97
CA ALA A 80 -0.86 10.97 17.23
C ALA A 80 -1.89 10.17 18.05
N ASP A 81 -3.18 10.32 17.75
CA ASP A 81 -4.28 9.64 18.42
C ASP A 81 -4.73 8.35 17.72
N ASP A 82 -4.16 8.02 16.56
CA ASP A 82 -4.34 6.72 15.91
C ASP A 82 -3.98 5.57 16.85
N PRO A 83 -4.93 4.65 17.14
CA PRO A 83 -4.63 3.49 17.96
C PRO A 83 -3.68 2.55 17.20
N PRO A 84 -2.60 2.05 17.85
CA PRO A 84 -1.66 1.16 17.18
C PRO A 84 -2.31 -0.19 16.85
N LEU A 85 -2.21 -0.63 15.59
CA LEU A 85 -2.54 -1.99 15.19
C LEU A 85 -1.45 -2.94 15.69
N ARG A 86 -1.74 -3.69 16.77
CA ARG A 86 -0.74 -4.51 17.47
C ARG A 86 -0.53 -5.85 16.78
N SER A 87 -1.62 -6.49 16.37
CA SER A 87 -1.63 -7.80 15.73
C SER A 87 -2.77 -7.94 14.73
N LEU A 88 -2.65 -8.90 13.79
CA LEU A 88 -3.73 -9.25 12.88
C LEU A 88 -4.94 -9.85 13.60
N GLU A 89 -4.71 -10.47 14.77
CA GLU A 89 -5.79 -11.03 15.59
C GLU A 89 -6.67 -9.94 16.19
N ASP A 90 -6.07 -8.83 16.64
CA ASP A 90 -6.82 -7.66 17.10
C ASP A 90 -7.68 -7.06 15.97
N VAL A 91 -7.13 -7.00 14.76
CA VAL A 91 -7.86 -6.55 13.57
C VAL A 91 -9.01 -7.49 13.24
N ARG A 92 -8.77 -8.81 13.23
CA ARG A 92 -9.81 -9.82 13.01
C ARG A 92 -10.97 -9.65 14.00
N ALA A 93 -10.63 -9.54 15.28
CA ALA A 93 -11.62 -9.38 16.35
C ALA A 93 -12.40 -8.06 16.21
N ALA A 94 -11.71 -6.96 15.90
CA ALA A 94 -12.32 -5.65 15.72
C ALA A 94 -13.29 -5.61 14.52
N LEU A 95 -13.01 -6.37 13.46
CA LEU A 95 -13.87 -6.49 12.28
C LEU A 95 -14.97 -7.53 12.43
N GLY A 96 -14.93 -8.36 13.48
CA GLY A 96 -15.93 -9.39 13.74
C GLY A 96 -15.83 -10.59 12.80
N PHE A 97 -14.69 -10.78 12.12
CA PHE A 97 -14.46 -11.98 11.32
C PHE A 97 -14.32 -13.20 12.22
N SER A 98 -14.93 -14.33 11.86
CA SER A 98 -14.59 -15.61 12.46
C SER A 98 -13.17 -16.04 12.09
N ALA A 99 -12.57 -16.96 12.85
CA ALA A 99 -11.24 -17.49 12.54
C ALA A 99 -11.20 -18.13 11.15
N GLU A 100 -12.27 -18.81 10.73
CA GLU A 100 -12.35 -19.45 9.41
C GLU A 100 -12.42 -18.43 8.27
N GLN A 101 -13.23 -17.38 8.42
CA GLN A 101 -13.30 -16.29 7.43
C GLN A 101 -11.93 -15.58 7.29
N PHE A 102 -11.22 -15.40 8.40
CA PHE A 102 -9.95 -14.68 8.39
C PHE A 102 -8.79 -15.50 7.78
N LYS A 103 -8.88 -16.84 7.71
CA LYS A 103 -7.84 -17.67 7.08
C LYS A 103 -7.57 -17.28 5.63
N GLN A 104 -8.60 -16.87 4.89
CA GLN A 104 -8.47 -16.44 3.50
C GLN A 104 -7.75 -15.08 3.38
N LEU A 105 -7.85 -14.24 4.41
CA LEU A 105 -7.20 -12.93 4.47
C LEU A 105 -5.78 -13.00 5.01
N ALA A 106 -5.51 -13.92 5.95
CA ALA A 106 -4.28 -13.96 6.73
C ALA A 106 -2.99 -14.04 5.88
N GLY A 107 -3.04 -14.64 4.69
CA GLY A 107 -1.91 -14.69 3.75
C GLY A 107 -1.75 -13.45 2.86
N LEU A 108 -2.78 -12.61 2.78
CA LEU A 108 -2.82 -11.41 1.94
C LEU A 108 -2.52 -10.13 2.72
N VAL A 109 -2.64 -10.17 4.05
CA VAL A 109 -2.54 -8.99 4.91
C VAL A 109 -1.41 -9.11 5.92
N GLY A 110 -0.83 -7.98 6.29
CA GLY A 110 0.26 -7.88 7.24
C GLY A 110 0.22 -6.56 7.98
N LEU A 111 1.23 -6.36 8.83
CA LEU A 111 1.49 -5.12 9.54
C LEU A 111 2.98 -4.84 9.49
N ARG A 112 3.36 -3.56 9.42
CA ARG A 112 4.76 -3.10 9.49
C ARG A 112 5.59 -3.61 8.31
N ASP A 113 5.15 -3.29 7.09
CA ASP A 113 5.99 -3.53 5.91
C ASP A 113 7.37 -2.86 6.11
N GLN A 114 8.41 -3.54 5.63
CA GLN A 114 9.78 -3.06 5.75
C GLN A 114 10.20 -2.18 4.57
N VAL A 115 9.33 -2.01 3.57
CA VAL A 115 9.55 -1.15 2.41
C VAL A 115 8.79 0.15 2.59
N PHE A 116 9.51 1.26 2.42
CA PHE A 116 8.98 2.61 2.58
C PHE A 116 9.26 3.43 1.32
N ARG A 117 8.29 4.26 0.96
CA ARG A 117 8.49 5.35 0.00
C ARG A 117 8.75 6.64 0.76
N ILE A 118 9.85 7.30 0.45
CA ILE A 118 10.22 8.59 1.03
C ILE A 118 10.13 9.63 -0.08
N VAL A 119 9.36 10.69 0.14
CA VAL A 119 9.26 11.85 -0.75
C VAL A 119 9.92 13.04 -0.05
N SER A 120 11.05 13.49 -0.59
CA SER A 120 11.80 14.63 -0.10
C SER A 120 11.57 15.84 -0.99
N VAL A 121 11.07 16.94 -0.42
CA VAL A 121 10.82 18.20 -1.13
C VAL A 121 11.79 19.26 -0.64
N GLY A 122 12.75 19.63 -1.48
CA GLY A 122 13.71 20.69 -1.21
C GLY A 122 13.29 22.01 -1.88
N LYS A 123 13.42 23.13 -1.15
CA LYS A 123 13.14 24.47 -1.66
C LYS A 123 14.32 25.40 -1.39
N SER A 124 14.74 26.16 -2.39
CA SER A 124 15.79 27.18 -2.27
C SER A 124 15.50 28.35 -3.21
N GLY A 125 15.27 29.54 -2.65
CA GLY A 125 14.79 30.69 -3.42
C GLY A 125 13.51 30.34 -4.17
N GLY A 126 13.51 30.54 -5.50
CA GLY A 126 12.41 30.15 -6.38
C GLY A 126 12.47 28.69 -6.90
N ALA A 127 13.51 27.93 -6.57
CA ALA A 127 13.68 26.57 -7.05
C ALA A 127 13.03 25.55 -6.08
N THR A 128 12.31 24.58 -6.63
CA THR A 128 11.81 23.41 -5.90
C THR A 128 12.36 22.14 -6.56
N ARG A 129 12.81 21.18 -5.75
CA ARG A 129 13.28 19.87 -6.19
C ARG A 129 12.56 18.80 -5.39
N VAL A 130 12.06 17.77 -6.06
CA VAL A 130 11.38 16.65 -5.41
C VAL A 130 12.12 15.37 -5.75
N VAL A 131 12.52 14.63 -4.72
CA VAL A 131 13.19 13.33 -4.86
C VAL A 131 12.31 12.28 -4.21
N GLN A 132 12.01 11.23 -4.96
CA GLN A 132 11.31 10.05 -4.46
C GLN A 132 12.30 8.89 -4.34
N MET A 133 12.33 8.25 -3.17
CA MET A 133 13.16 7.09 -2.87
C MET A 133 12.28 5.93 -2.41
N VAL A 134 12.64 4.71 -2.78
CA VAL A 134 12.09 3.49 -2.21
C VAL A 134 13.20 2.79 -1.43
N VAL A 135 12.96 2.54 -0.16
CA VAL A 135 13.95 2.00 0.77
C VAL A 135 13.39 0.74 1.41
N ARG A 136 14.20 -0.30 1.57
CA ARG A 136 13.89 -1.46 2.40
C ARG A 136 14.72 -1.41 3.67
N LYS A 137 14.09 -1.63 4.82
CA LYS A 137 14.76 -1.78 6.10
C LYS A 137 15.20 -3.24 6.28
N VAL A 138 16.50 -3.47 6.44
CA VAL A 138 17.09 -4.81 6.66
C VAL A 138 17.95 -4.74 7.92
N ASN A 139 17.65 -5.54 8.95
CA ASN A 139 18.36 -5.51 10.24
C ASN A 139 18.50 -4.10 10.83
N ASN A 140 17.43 -3.30 10.72
CA ASN A 140 17.39 -1.89 11.14
C ASN A 140 18.29 -0.93 10.34
N VAL A 141 18.90 -1.40 9.25
CA VAL A 141 19.68 -0.59 8.31
C VAL A 141 18.82 -0.28 7.07
N PRO A 142 18.63 0.98 6.69
CA PRO A 142 17.95 1.34 5.46
C PRO A 142 18.81 1.01 4.23
N GLN A 143 18.24 0.30 3.27
CA GLN A 143 18.84 -0.02 1.98
C GLN A 143 18.03 0.61 0.86
N LEU A 144 18.68 1.43 0.03
CA LEU A 144 18.05 2.07 -1.13
C LEU A 144 17.77 1.03 -2.22
N ILE A 145 16.52 0.93 -2.66
CA ILE A 145 16.12 0.09 -3.79
C ILE A 145 16.20 0.90 -5.09
N THR A 146 15.54 2.05 -5.12
CA THR A 146 15.49 2.93 -6.27
C THR A 146 15.23 4.37 -5.85
N TRP A 147 15.63 5.32 -6.68
CA TRP A 147 15.28 6.72 -6.52
C TRP A 147 15.05 7.38 -7.87
N LYS A 148 14.26 8.46 -7.87
CA LYS A 148 14.06 9.33 -9.02
C LYS A 148 13.85 10.76 -8.56
N GLU A 149 14.22 11.71 -9.42
CA GLU A 149 13.82 13.11 -9.31
C GLU A 149 12.49 13.29 -10.06
N LEU A 150 11.55 14.05 -9.47
CA LEU A 150 10.23 14.35 -10.04
C LEU A 150 10.19 15.75 -10.65
#